data_AF-A0A933M1F4-F1
#
_entry.id   AF-A0A933M1F4-F1
#
_cell.length_a   1.000
_cell.length_b   1.000
_cell.length_c   1.000
_cell.angle_alpha   90.00
_cell.angle_beta   90.00
_cell.angle_gamma   90.00
#
_symmetry.space_group_name_H-M   'P 1'
#
loop_
_entity.id
_entity.type
_entity.pdbx_description
1 polymer ?
#
loop_
_entity_poly.entity_id
_entity_poly.type
_entity_poly.pdbx_seq_one_letter_code
_entity_poly.pdbx_strand_id
1 'polypeptide(L)'
;MITETSPTVFTYSIQLTADEAKVLQHISETDHVPLDVLVRKFLLDGLDDYRIEFACRGYAKGRLNLSGAARIANINIEEMMNHLDRRGIEWRPTFEQHLDGLANLAELFNNDILRQVVKEERAKYNAGDPDSSSSPSV
;
A
#
# COMPACT_ATOMS: atom_id res chain seq x y z
N MET A 1 1.02 40.47 -2.88
CA MET A 1 1.16 39.83 -4.20
C MET A 1 0.98 38.34 -3.99
N ILE A 2 -0.14 37.78 -4.47
CA ILE A 2 -0.40 36.34 -4.41
C ILE A 2 -0.10 35.85 -5.83
N THR A 3 0.94 35.04 -6.00
CA THR A 3 1.26 34.44 -7.31
C THR A 3 0.27 33.31 -7.57
N GLU A 4 -0.71 33.55 -8.43
CA GLU A 4 -1.54 32.50 -9.02
C GLU A 4 -0.62 31.52 -9.75
N THR A 5 -0.48 30.32 -9.21
CA THR A 5 0.23 29.24 -9.87
C THR A 5 -0.80 28.52 -10.73
N SER A 6 -0.83 28.83 -12.03
CA SER A 6 -1.69 28.12 -12.98
C SER A 6 -1.33 26.63 -13.00
N PRO A 7 -2.32 25.72 -13.02
CA PRO A 7 -2.05 24.29 -13.06
C PRO A 7 -1.33 23.93 -14.37
N THR A 8 -0.24 23.17 -14.27
CA THR A 8 0.45 22.64 -15.45
C THR A 8 -0.40 21.55 -16.09
N VAL A 9 -0.78 21.74 -17.36
CA VAL A 9 -1.59 20.78 -18.13
C VAL A 9 -0.70 20.09 -19.16
N PHE A 10 -0.80 18.77 -19.25
CA PHE A 10 -0.10 17.95 -20.24
C PHE A 10 -1.12 17.22 -21.12
N THR A 11 -0.85 17.16 -22.43
CA THR A 11 -1.69 16.44 -23.40
C THR A 11 -0.90 15.27 -23.98
N TYR A 12 -1.47 14.07 -23.88
CA TYR A 12 -0.93 12.86 -24.49
C TYR A 12 -1.86 12.41 -25.62
N SER A 13 -1.30 12.01 -26.76
CA SER A 13 -2.05 11.46 -27.89
C SER A 13 -1.76 9.97 -28.02
N ILE A 14 -2.81 9.15 -28.09
CA ILE A 14 -2.73 7.70 -28.17
C ILE A 14 -3.51 7.27 -29.42
N GLN A 15 -2.93 6.36 -30.20
CA GLN A 15 -3.60 5.78 -31.36
C GLN A 15 -4.38 4.55 -30.92
N LEU A 16 -5.68 4.53 -31.23
CA LEU A 16 -6.57 3.41 -30.92
C LEU A 16 -6.96 2.70 -32.20
N THR A 17 -7.16 1.39 -32.11
CA THR A 17 -7.81 0.62 -33.16
C THR A 17 -9.29 0.99 -33.27
N ALA A 18 -9.89 0.67 -34.42
CA ALA A 18 -11.32 0.93 -34.64
C ALA A 18 -12.22 0.21 -33.63
N ASP A 19 -11.81 -0.98 -33.16
CA ASP A 19 -12.59 -1.76 -32.21
C ASP A 19 -12.49 -1.19 -30.78
N GLU A 20 -11.30 -0.76 -30.34
CA GLU A 20 -11.12 -0.08 -29.05
C GLU A 20 -11.91 1.24 -28.99
N ALA A 21 -11.87 2.03 -30.07
CA ALA A 21 -12.62 3.28 -30.16
C ALA A 21 -14.14 3.06 -30.07
N LYS A 22 -14.67 2.01 -30.73
CA LYS A 22 -16.09 1.65 -30.64
C LYS A 22 -16.50 1.27 -29.22
N VAL A 23 -15.67 0.51 -28.51
CA VAL A 23 -15.95 0.11 -27.12
C VAL A 23 -16.04 1.34 -26.22
N LEU A 24 -15.06 2.24 -26.30
CA LEU A 24 -15.07 3.47 -25.49
C LEU A 24 -16.26 4.37 -25.81
N GLN A 25 -16.62 4.49 -27.09
CA GLN A 25 -17.76 5.28 -27.52
C GLN A 25 -19.08 4.69 -27.02
N HIS A 26 -19.23 3.36 -27.08
CA HIS A 26 -20.41 2.69 -26.54
C HIS A 26 -20.58 2.92 -25.02
N ILE A 27 -19.48 2.86 -24.26
CA ILE A 27 -19.51 3.15 -22.82
C ILE A 27 -19.85 4.63 -22.57
N SER A 28 -19.24 5.56 -23.29
CA SER A 28 -19.54 7.00 -23.20
C SER A 28 -21.02 7.30 -23.45
N GLU A 29 -21.62 6.66 -24.45
CA GLU A 29 -23.04 6.80 -24.78
C GLU A 29 -23.94 6.18 -23.71
N THR A 30 -23.59 5.00 -23.20
CA THR A 30 -24.36 4.27 -22.19
C THR A 30 -24.34 4.97 -20.83
N ASP A 31 -23.17 5.44 -20.41
CA ASP A 31 -22.97 6.07 -19.09
C ASP A 31 -23.22 7.59 -19.13
N HIS A 32 -23.48 8.16 -20.31
CA HIS A 32 -23.65 9.60 -20.54
C HIS A 32 -22.46 10.45 -20.03
N VAL A 33 -21.24 9.93 -20.17
CA VAL A 33 -19.99 10.59 -19.76
C VAL A 33 -19.21 11.00 -21.01
N PRO A 34 -18.65 12.23 -21.09
CA PRO A 34 -17.78 12.63 -22.19
C PRO A 34 -16.57 11.70 -22.36
N LEU A 35 -16.18 11.43 -23.61
CA LEU A 35 -15.14 10.46 -23.94
C LEU A 35 -13.78 10.80 -23.29
N ASP A 36 -13.40 12.07 -23.24
CA ASP A 36 -12.16 12.55 -22.61
C ASP A 36 -12.16 12.32 -21.10
N VAL A 37 -13.30 12.55 -20.43
CA VAL A 37 -13.50 12.27 -19.01
C VAL A 37 -13.43 10.77 -18.74
N LEU A 38 -14.06 9.96 -19.59
CA LEU A 38 -14.05 8.50 -19.49
C LEU A 38 -12.63 7.93 -19.63
N VAL A 39 -11.90 8.36 -20.67
CA VAL A 39 -10.51 7.92 -20.91
C VAL A 39 -9.61 8.34 -19.75
N ARG A 40 -9.77 9.56 -19.24
CA ARG A 40 -9.01 10.01 -18.07
C ARG A 40 -9.30 9.15 -16.83
N LYS A 41 -10.57 8.81 -16.60
CA LYS A 41 -10.97 7.93 -15.49
C LYS A 41 -10.28 6.57 -15.61
N PHE A 42 -10.39 5.89 -16.76
CA PHE A 42 -9.76 4.59 -16.95
C PHE A 42 -8.24 4.63 -16.85
N LEU A 43 -7.60 5.72 -17.29
CA LEU A 43 -6.17 5.91 -17.09
C LEU A 43 -5.82 5.98 -15.60
N LEU A 44 -6.58 6.74 -14.81
CA LEU A 44 -6.36 6.86 -13.36
C LEU A 44 -6.60 5.52 -12.65
N ASP A 45 -7.71 4.85 -12.96
CA ASP A 45 -8.05 3.54 -12.40
C ASP A 45 -6.93 2.52 -12.70
N GLY A 46 -6.44 2.49 -13.94
CA GLY A 46 -5.33 1.62 -14.34
C GLY A 46 -3.99 1.97 -13.66
N LEU A 47 -3.74 3.25 -13.38
CA LEU A 47 -2.56 3.67 -12.62
C LEU A 47 -2.64 3.22 -11.16
N ASP A 48 -3.81 3.30 -10.53
CA ASP A 48 -4.01 2.85 -9.16
C ASP A 48 -3.85 1.32 -9.05
N ASP A 49 -4.45 0.56 -9.97
CA ASP A 49 -4.27 -0.89 -10.07
C ASP A 49 -2.78 -1.27 -10.24
N TYR A 50 -2.07 -0.57 -11.13
CA TYR A 50 -0.65 -0.79 -11.35
C TYR A 50 0.17 -0.53 -10.07
N ARG A 51 -0.14 0.53 -9.32
CA ARG A 51 0.56 0.87 -8.07
C ARG A 51 0.37 -0.19 -7.01
N ILE A 52 -0.84 -0.69 -6.84
CA ILE A 52 -1.16 -1.78 -5.90
C ILE A 52 -0.40 -3.04 -6.30
N GLU A 53 -0.42 -3.41 -7.57
CA GLU A 53 0.28 -4.61 -8.06
C GLU A 53 1.80 -4.47 -7.88
N PHE A 54 2.36 -3.31 -8.21
CA PHE A 54 3.77 -3.00 -8.01
C PHE A 54 4.16 -3.08 -6.52
N ALA A 55 3.34 -2.51 -5.63
CA ALA A 55 3.56 -2.55 -4.19
C ALA A 55 3.53 -4.00 -3.64
N CYS A 56 2.55 -4.80 -4.05
CA CYS A 56 2.44 -6.21 -3.67
C CYS A 56 3.67 -7.01 -4.10
N ARG A 57 4.12 -6.83 -5.35
CA ARG A 57 5.35 -7.48 -5.86
C ARG A 57 6.60 -7.01 -5.12
N GLY A 58 6.67 -5.73 -4.77
CA GLY A 58 7.77 -5.17 -3.99
C GLY A 58 7.84 -5.77 -2.59
N TYR A 59 6.69 -5.90 -1.92
CA TYR A 59 6.57 -6.55 -0.63
C TYR A 59 6.97 -8.03 -0.68
N ALA A 60 6.40 -8.80 -1.61
CA ALA A 60 6.69 -10.23 -1.76
C ALA A 60 8.19 -10.51 -2.06
N LYS A 61 8.89 -9.56 -2.68
CA LYS A 61 10.33 -9.64 -2.95
C LYS A 61 11.21 -9.11 -1.81
N GLY A 62 10.62 -8.73 -0.67
CA GLY A 62 11.32 -8.13 0.48
C GLY A 62 11.90 -6.73 0.20
N ARG A 63 11.51 -6.07 -0.90
CA ARG A 63 12.01 -4.73 -1.28
C ARG A 63 11.25 -3.61 -0.58
N LEU A 64 10.05 -3.89 -0.10
CA LEU A 64 9.18 -2.97 0.62
C LEU A 64 8.71 -3.65 1.90
N ASN A 65 8.65 -2.90 3.00
CA ASN A 65 7.87 -3.30 4.17
C ASN A 65 6.38 -2.94 3.96
N LEU A 66 5.51 -3.35 4.87
CA LEU A 66 4.05 -3.17 4.74
C LEU A 66 3.67 -1.68 4.61
N SER A 67 4.24 -0.82 5.45
CA SER A 67 4.01 0.64 5.40
C SER A 67 4.53 1.27 4.10
N GLY A 68 5.67 0.81 3.60
CA GLY A 68 6.27 1.25 2.34
C GLY A 68 5.43 0.84 1.13
N ALA A 69 4.87 -0.38 1.16
CA ALA A 69 3.98 -0.87 0.13
C ALA A 69 2.65 -0.07 0.12
N ALA A 70 2.03 0.14 1.28
CA ALA A 70 0.81 0.93 1.43
C ALA A 70 0.99 2.37 0.90
N ARG A 71 2.12 3.01 1.23
CA ARG A 71 2.46 4.36 0.74
C ARG A 71 2.62 4.42 -0.78
N ILE A 72 3.25 3.43 -1.40
CA ILE A 72 3.41 3.39 -2.87
C ILE A 72 2.06 3.18 -3.55
N ALA A 73 1.26 2.26 -3.01
CA ALA A 73 -0.10 1.96 -3.47
C ALA A 73 -1.11 3.09 -3.18
N ASN A 74 -0.76 4.08 -2.37
CA ASN A 74 -1.66 5.16 -1.93
C ASN A 74 -2.92 4.67 -1.22
N ILE A 75 -2.76 3.64 -0.40
CA ILE A 75 -3.83 3.04 0.40
C ILE A 75 -3.36 2.95 1.85
N ASN A 76 -4.29 2.69 2.76
CA ASN A 76 -3.93 2.46 4.15
C ASN A 76 -3.34 1.05 4.36
N ILE A 77 -2.80 0.79 5.55
CA ILE A 77 -2.14 -0.48 5.87
C ILE A 77 -3.13 -1.65 5.82
N GLU A 78 -4.37 -1.46 6.29
CA GLU A 78 -5.41 -2.49 6.27
C GLU A 78 -5.82 -2.90 4.86
N GLU A 79 -5.99 -1.92 3.97
CA GLU A 79 -6.22 -2.17 2.56
C GLU A 79 -5.04 -2.94 1.94
N MET A 80 -3.81 -2.57 2.27
CA MET A 80 -2.62 -3.29 1.79
C MET A 80 -2.60 -4.75 2.27
N MET A 81 -2.94 -5.01 3.55
CA MET A 81 -3.05 -6.36 4.11
C MET A 81 -4.08 -7.19 3.33
N ASN A 82 -5.28 -6.63 3.10
CA ASN A 82 -6.31 -7.27 2.29
C ASN A 82 -5.84 -7.60 0.87
N HIS A 83 -5.05 -6.71 0.25
CA HIS A 83 -4.49 -6.96 -1.09
C HIS A 83 -3.45 -8.08 -1.10
N LEU A 84 -2.67 -8.23 -0.03
CA LEU A 84 -1.71 -9.32 0.15
C LEU A 84 -2.42 -10.66 0.41
N ASP A 85 -3.44 -10.68 1.28
CA ASP A 85 -4.24 -11.87 1.60
C ASP A 85 -4.92 -12.45 0.37
N ARG A 86 -5.59 -11.60 -0.42
CA ARG A 86 -6.24 -12.01 -1.68
C ARG A 86 -5.28 -12.63 -2.69
N ARG A 87 -3.98 -12.37 -2.55
CA ARG A 87 -2.91 -12.87 -3.41
C ARG A 87 -2.14 -14.04 -2.77
N GLY A 88 -2.53 -14.48 -1.57
CA GLY A 88 -1.83 -15.53 -0.84
C GLY A 88 -0.42 -15.13 -0.40
N ILE A 89 -0.15 -13.83 -0.26
CA ILE A 89 1.14 -13.33 0.21
C ILE A 89 1.04 -13.20 1.73
N GLU A 90 1.74 -14.08 2.47
CA GLU A 90 1.80 -13.97 3.92
C GLU A 90 2.40 -12.63 4.33
N TRP A 91 1.67 -11.90 5.17
CA TRP A 91 2.20 -10.75 5.86
C TRP A 91 2.16 -11.04 7.36
N ARG A 92 3.35 -11.09 7.96
CA ARG A 92 3.50 -11.06 9.41
C ARG A 92 4.42 -9.89 9.73
N PRO A 93 4.11 -9.06 10.74
CA PRO A 93 5.09 -8.11 11.22
C PRO A 93 6.35 -8.90 11.60
N THR A 94 7.51 -8.45 11.14
CA THR A 94 8.76 -9.03 11.63
C THR A 94 8.83 -8.82 13.15
N PHE A 95 9.60 -9.65 13.83
CA PHE A 95 9.79 -9.50 15.28
C PHE A 95 10.20 -8.07 15.66
N GLU A 96 11.12 -7.46 14.90
CA GLU A 96 11.49 -6.06 15.09
C GLU A 96 10.33 -5.09 14.87
N GLN A 97 9.54 -5.24 13.81
CA GLN A 97 8.38 -4.37 13.54
C GLN A 97 7.31 -4.50 14.63
N HIS A 98 7.13 -5.69 15.17
CA HIS A 98 6.23 -5.93 16.30
C HIS A 98 6.72 -5.17 17.55
N LEU A 99 8.02 -5.27 17.85
CA LEU A 99 8.61 -4.57 19.00
C LEU A 99 8.65 -3.04 18.82
N ASP A 100 8.84 -2.54 17.60
CA ASP A 100 8.73 -1.11 17.29
C ASP A 100 7.30 -0.60 17.54
N GLY A 101 6.28 -1.38 17.17
CA GLY A 101 4.89 -1.07 17.46
C GLY A 101 4.61 -0.96 18.97
N LEU A 102 5.11 -1.92 19.75
CA LEU A 102 5.00 -1.90 21.21
C LEU A 102 5.77 -0.73 21.83
N ALA A 103 6.94 -0.37 21.29
CA ALA A 103 7.72 0.78 21.76
C ALA A 103 6.95 2.09 21.57
N ASN A 104 6.36 2.29 20.38
CA ASN A 104 5.55 3.47 20.08
C ASN A 104 4.33 3.59 21.01
N LEU A 105 3.66 2.46 21.33
CA LEU A 105 2.57 2.44 22.31
C LEU A 105 3.07 2.78 23.71
N ALA A 106 4.23 2.25 24.12
CA ALA A 106 4.83 2.55 25.41
C ALA A 106 5.15 4.05 25.57
N GLU A 107 5.59 4.70 24.50
CA GLU A 107 5.79 6.15 24.47
C GLU A 107 4.46 6.92 24.52
N LEU A 108 3.51 6.57 23.66
CA LEU A 108 2.22 7.25 23.56
C LEU A 108 1.44 7.25 24.88
N PHE A 109 1.47 6.12 25.59
CA PHE A 109 0.79 5.93 26.87
C PHE A 109 1.69 6.13 28.09
N ASN A 110 2.95 6.54 27.90
CA ASN A 110 3.97 6.68 28.93
C ASN A 110 4.01 5.49 29.91
N ASN A 111 4.08 4.27 29.37
CA ASN A 111 3.96 3.03 30.12
C ASN A 111 5.33 2.34 30.28
N ASP A 112 5.86 2.38 31.51
CA ASP A 112 7.18 1.82 31.82
C ASP A 112 7.24 0.29 31.76
N ILE A 113 6.11 -0.39 31.99
CA ILE A 113 6.02 -1.86 31.88
C ILE A 113 6.23 -2.26 30.42
N LEU A 114 5.55 -1.59 29.49
CA LEU A 114 5.71 -1.85 28.06
C LEU A 114 7.13 -1.54 27.58
N ARG A 115 7.76 -0.46 28.06
CA ARG A 115 9.18 -0.15 27.77
C ARG A 115 10.10 -1.28 28.21
N GLN A 116 9.87 -1.82 29.40
CA GLN A 116 10.67 -2.90 29.95
C GLN A 116 10.51 -4.20 29.14
N VAL A 117 9.28 -4.57 28.79
CA VAL A 117 8.99 -5.75 27.95
C VAL A 117 9.68 -5.64 26.59
N VAL A 118 9.58 -4.48 25.91
CA VAL A 118 10.26 -4.27 24.62
C VAL A 118 11.77 -4.46 24.74
N LYS A 119 12.38 -3.95 25.81
CA LYS A 119 13.82 -4.06 26.05
C LYS A 119 14.27 -5.50 26.30
N GLU A 120 13.50 -6.25 27.09
CA GLU A 120 13.77 -7.66 27.39
C GLU A 120 13.63 -8.54 26.15
N GLU A 121 12.58 -8.36 25.37
CA GLU A 121 12.34 -9.13 24.16
C GLU A 121 13.39 -8.85 23.07
N ARG A 122 13.85 -7.60 22.91
CA ARG A 122 15.01 -7.29 22.03
C ARG A 122 16.29 -7.99 22.49
N ALA A 123 16.52 -8.04 23.80
CA ALA A 123 17.73 -8.66 24.35
C ALA A 123 17.74 -10.18 24.13
N LYS A 124 16.59 -10.85 24.33
CA LYS A 124 16.43 -12.31 24.08
C LYS A 124 16.67 -12.66 22.61
N TYR A 125 16.08 -11.89 21.70
CA TYR A 125 16.25 -12.11 20.26
C TYR A 125 17.71 -11.92 19.81
N ASN A 126 18.37 -10.87 20.28
CA ASN A 126 19.79 -10.61 19.95
C ASN A 126 20.76 -11.64 20.58
N ALA A 127 20.33 -12.33 21.65
CA ALA A 127 21.09 -13.40 22.28
C ALA A 127 20.97 -14.76 21.54
N GLY A 128 20.11 -14.87 20.51
CA GLY A 128 20.01 -16.04 19.65
C GLY A 128 19.25 -17.24 20.24
N ASP A 129 18.32 -17.01 21.17
CA ASP A 129 17.54 -18.08 21.81
C ASP A 129 16.39 -18.57 20.90
N PRO A 130 16.41 -19.83 20.40
CA PRO A 130 15.50 -20.30 19.35
C PRO A 130 14.09 -20.71 19.82
N ASP A 131 13.76 -20.62 21.11
CA ASP A 131 12.55 -21.24 21.68
C ASP A 131 11.27 -20.37 21.66
N SER A 132 11.26 -19.21 21.00
CA SER A 132 10.08 -18.32 20.93
C SER A 132 9.18 -18.53 19.70
N SER A 133 9.35 -19.63 18.95
CA SER A 133 8.45 -20.01 17.85
C SER A 133 7.02 -20.40 18.28
N SER A 134 6.70 -20.27 19.58
CA SER A 134 5.32 -20.33 20.06
C SER A 134 4.55 -19.09 19.61
N SER A 135 4.04 -19.15 18.39
CA SER A 135 2.92 -18.33 17.96
C SER A 135 1.78 -18.51 18.99
N PRO A 136 1.17 -17.45 19.54
CA PRO A 136 -0.12 -17.62 20.16
C PRO A 136 -1.09 -18.00 19.02
N SER A 137 -1.50 -19.26 19.00
CA SER A 137 -2.67 -19.67 18.22
C SER A 137 -3.88 -18.90 18.76
N VAL A 138 -4.45 -18.05 17.92
CA VAL A 138 -5.81 -17.53 18.08
C VAL A 138 -6.56 -17.82 16.79
#